data_AF-A0A6D2JN22-F1
#
_entry.id   AF-A0A6D2JN22-F1
#
_cell.length_a   1.000
_cell.length_b   1.000
_cell.length_c   1.000
_cell.angle_alpha   90.00
_cell.angle_beta   90.00
_cell.angle_gamma   90.00
#
_symmetry.space_group_name_H-M   'P 1'
#
loop_
_entity.id
_entity.type
_entity.pdbx_description
1 polymer ?
#
loop_
_entity_poly.entity_id
_entity_poly.type
_entity_poly.pdbx_seq_one_letter_code
_entity_poly.pdbx_strand_id
1 'polypeptide(L)'
;MVLSTLEVLFGSKIVDYLIVVFTGGDELTEDEETIDNYLDGCPEFLMKLLVACDKRQVVFDNKTKDDATKKKQNQELLKLVEMVRKHTNNIPYTEAMYLKIKMEKNIRIFTDAQEKIFAQRDLAEEKLHEADERRHRAEMNDVLAQLDNQHRAEMEAQMAKGHGCNIL
;
A
#
# COMPACT_ATOMS: atom_id res chain seq x y z
N MET A 1 -0.88 -0.47 -18.02
CA MET A 1 0.24 0.49 -17.89
C MET A 1 -0.22 1.94 -18.01
N VAL A 2 -1.02 2.32 -19.01
CA VAL A 2 -1.44 3.72 -19.24
C VAL A 2 -2.04 4.42 -18.02
N LEU A 3 -3.08 3.84 -17.40
CA LEU A 3 -3.73 4.42 -16.21
C LEU A 3 -2.72 4.66 -15.07
N SER A 4 -1.93 3.64 -14.74
CA SER A 4 -0.89 3.73 -13.70
C SER A 4 0.17 4.80 -14.03
N THR A 5 0.56 4.94 -15.29
CA THR A 5 1.50 6.00 -15.72
C THR A 5 0.91 7.39 -15.49
N LEU A 6 -0.37 7.61 -15.83
CA LEU A 6 -1.05 8.88 -15.58
C LEU A 6 -1.12 9.18 -14.08
N GLU A 7 -1.48 8.21 -13.25
CA GLU A 7 -1.52 8.38 -11.80
C GLU A 7 -0.14 8.63 -11.17
N VAL A 8 0.92 8.10 -11.76
CA VAL A 8 2.30 8.36 -11.33
C VAL A 8 2.72 9.78 -11.69
N LEU A 9 2.39 10.26 -12.89
CA LEU A 9 2.79 11.58 -13.37
C LEU A 9 1.95 12.72 -12.77
N PHE A 10 0.65 12.49 -12.59
CA PHE A 10 -0.33 13.51 -12.21
C PHE A 10 -1.03 13.22 -10.88
N GLY A 11 -0.63 12.16 -10.17
CA GLY A 11 -1.31 11.73 -8.95
C GLY A 11 -2.65 11.06 -9.24
N SER A 12 -3.17 10.33 -8.25
CA SER A 12 -4.41 9.54 -8.40
C SER A 12 -5.65 10.38 -8.68
N LYS A 13 -5.60 11.70 -8.44
CA LYS A 13 -6.72 12.61 -8.72
C LYS A 13 -6.91 12.96 -10.19
N ILE A 14 -5.97 12.60 -11.06
CA ILE A 14 -6.10 12.91 -12.49
C ILE A 14 -7.34 12.27 -13.13
N VAL A 15 -7.75 11.09 -12.66
CA VAL A 15 -8.89 10.34 -13.24
C VAL A 15 -10.21 11.11 -13.16
N ASP A 16 -10.39 11.94 -12.12
CA ASP A 16 -11.55 12.80 -11.91
C ASP A 16 -11.70 13.86 -13.03
N TYR A 17 -10.62 14.13 -13.77
CA TYR A 17 -10.54 15.15 -14.81
C TYR A 17 -10.48 14.60 -16.25
N LEU A 18 -10.24 13.30 -16.42
CA LEU A 18 -10.02 12.70 -17.74
C LEU A 18 -11.31 12.56 -18.55
N ILE A 19 -11.20 12.83 -19.84
CA ILE A 19 -12.18 12.52 -20.89
C ILE A 19 -11.41 11.77 -21.98
N VAL A 20 -11.93 10.62 -22.40
CA VAL A 20 -11.34 9.81 -23.47
C VAL A 20 -11.97 10.18 -24.81
N VAL A 21 -11.17 10.58 -25.79
CA VAL A 21 -11.64 10.90 -27.14
C VAL A 21 -11.21 9.79 -28.09
N PHE A 22 -12.19 9.09 -28.67
CA PHE A 22 -11.97 8.16 -29.75
C PHE A 22 -12.00 8.94 -31.07
N THR A 23 -10.96 8.78 -31.89
CA THR A 23 -10.88 9.37 -33.23
C THR A 23 -11.15 8.30 -34.28
N GLY A 24 -11.56 8.71 -35.48
CA GLY A 24 -11.91 7.75 -36.54
C GLY A 24 -13.39 7.34 -36.50
N GLY A 25 -14.27 8.25 -36.06
CA GLY A 25 -15.72 7.98 -36.04
C GLY A 25 -16.33 7.74 -37.43
N ASP A 26 -15.66 8.20 -38.48
CA ASP A 26 -15.97 7.86 -39.88
C ASP A 26 -15.78 6.35 -40.14
N GLU A 27 -14.68 5.77 -39.67
CA GLU A 27 -14.37 4.34 -39.85
C GLU A 27 -15.42 3.46 -39.15
N LEU A 28 -15.80 3.81 -37.91
CA LEU A 28 -16.89 3.12 -37.20
C LEU A 28 -18.22 3.20 -37.97
N THR A 29 -18.50 4.33 -38.63
CA THR A 29 -19.72 4.50 -39.40
C THR A 29 -19.69 3.69 -40.70
N GLU A 30 -18.54 3.67 -41.39
CA GLU A 30 -18.32 2.89 -42.62
C GLU A 30 -18.43 1.39 -42.37
N ASP A 31 -17.95 0.91 -41.23
CA ASP A 31 -18.00 -0.50 -40.83
C ASP A 31 -19.34 -0.92 -40.19
N GLU A 32 -20.34 -0.01 -40.15
CA GLU A 32 -21.61 -0.20 -39.43
C GLU A 32 -21.42 -0.62 -37.95
N GLU A 33 -20.32 -0.18 -37.33
CA GLU A 33 -19.88 -0.54 -35.99
C GLU A 33 -20.24 0.55 -34.97
N THR A 34 -20.68 0.15 -33.78
CA THR A 34 -20.90 1.07 -32.66
C THR A 34 -19.66 1.13 -31.78
N ILE A 35 -19.47 2.25 -31.08
CA ILE A 35 -18.36 2.36 -30.12
C ILE A 35 -18.44 1.26 -29.04
N ASP A 36 -19.64 0.86 -28.61
CA ASP A 36 -19.80 -0.19 -27.60
C ASP A 36 -19.34 -1.55 -28.13
N ASN A 37 -19.69 -1.89 -29.38
CA ASN A 37 -19.22 -3.14 -30.01
C ASN A 37 -17.70 -3.14 -30.23
N TYR A 38 -17.15 -2.01 -30.69
CA TYR A 38 -15.70 -1.85 -30.85
C TYR A 38 -14.95 -2.05 -29.53
N LEU A 39 -15.51 -1.54 -28.43
CA LEU A 39 -14.94 -1.65 -27.10
C LEU A 39 -14.96 -3.09 -26.57
N ASP A 40 -15.91 -3.95 -26.96
CA ASP A 40 -15.92 -5.36 -26.54
C ASP A 40 -14.68 -6.13 -27.01
N GLY A 41 -14.07 -5.72 -28.14
CA GLY A 41 -12.82 -6.29 -28.66
C GLY A 41 -11.55 -5.66 -28.10
N CYS A 42 -11.66 -4.60 -27.29
CA CYS A 42 -10.52 -3.82 -26.86
C CYS A 42 -9.79 -4.41 -25.63
N PRO A 43 -8.49 -4.10 -25.44
CA PRO A 43 -7.73 -4.57 -24.29
C PRO A 43 -8.33 -4.15 -22.94
N GLU A 44 -8.22 -5.02 -21.94
CA GLU A 44 -8.74 -4.80 -20.58
C GLU A 44 -8.26 -3.48 -19.94
N PHE A 45 -7.05 -3.01 -20.28
CA PHE A 45 -6.53 -1.76 -19.74
C PHE A 45 -7.35 -0.54 -20.18
N LEU A 46 -7.93 -0.56 -21.39
CA LEU A 46 -8.77 0.51 -21.90
C LEU A 46 -10.09 0.53 -21.13
N MET A 47 -10.69 -0.64 -20.89
CA MET A 47 -11.88 -0.76 -20.06
C MET A 47 -11.65 -0.24 -18.64
N LYS A 48 -10.51 -0.58 -18.04
CA LYS A 48 -10.12 -0.07 -16.71
C LYS A 48 -9.99 1.46 -16.70
N LEU A 49 -9.39 2.04 -17.74
CA LEU A 49 -9.29 3.50 -17.88
C LEU A 49 -10.68 4.14 -17.99
N LEU A 50 -11.54 3.61 -18.86
CA LEU A 50 -12.89 4.12 -19.06
C LEU A 50 -13.73 4.04 -17.80
N VAL A 51 -13.67 2.93 -17.06
CA VAL A 51 -14.35 2.80 -15.76
C VAL A 51 -13.79 3.78 -14.74
N ALA A 52 -12.46 3.95 -14.67
CA ALA A 52 -11.83 4.88 -13.74
C ALA A 52 -12.19 6.35 -14.03
N CYS A 53 -12.52 6.70 -15.28
CA CYS A 53 -13.01 8.03 -15.64
C CYS A 53 -14.53 8.09 -15.87
N ASP A 54 -15.31 7.26 -15.16
CA ASP A 54 -16.79 7.20 -15.19
C ASP A 54 -17.39 7.16 -16.60
N LYS A 55 -16.74 6.43 -17.51
CA LYS A 55 -17.12 6.29 -18.92
C LYS A 55 -17.28 7.65 -19.64
N ARG A 56 -16.54 8.68 -19.21
CA ARG A 56 -16.43 9.96 -19.92
C ARG A 56 -15.69 9.73 -21.24
N GLN A 57 -16.44 9.39 -22.28
CA GLN A 57 -15.90 9.17 -23.62
C GLN A 57 -16.73 9.85 -24.70
N VAL A 58 -16.10 10.19 -25.81
CA VAL A 58 -16.75 10.74 -27.01
C VAL A 58 -16.03 10.27 -28.27
N VAL A 59 -16.77 10.11 -29.37
CA VAL A 59 -16.24 9.70 -30.67
C VAL A 59 -16.21 10.92 -31.61
N PHE A 60 -15.10 11.09 -32.31
CA PHE A 60 -14.84 12.18 -33.23
C PHE A 60 -14.54 11.64 -34.63
N ASP A 61 -15.30 12.14 -35.60
CA ASP A 61 -14.93 12.08 -37.02
C ASP A 61 -14.17 13.37 -37.36
N ASN A 62 -12.85 13.29 -37.40
CA ASN A 62 -11.99 14.44 -37.72
C ASN A 62 -11.95 14.76 -39.22
N LYS A 63 -12.47 13.86 -40.07
CA LYS A 63 -12.49 14.03 -41.54
C LYS A 63 -13.77 14.73 -42.00
N THR A 64 -14.84 14.68 -41.20
CA THR A 64 -16.13 15.29 -41.53
C THR A 64 -16.01 16.73 -42.00
N LYS A 65 -16.65 17.04 -43.12
CA LYS A 65 -16.83 18.41 -43.61
C LYS A 65 -18.18 19.00 -43.22
N ASP A 66 -19.10 18.16 -42.76
CA ASP A 66 -20.44 18.56 -42.37
C ASP A 66 -20.43 19.35 -41.06
N ASP A 67 -20.92 20.59 -41.12
CA ASP A 67 -20.90 21.50 -39.97
C ASP A 67 -21.88 21.08 -38.88
N ALA A 68 -22.96 20.38 -39.22
CA ALA A 68 -23.90 19.85 -38.24
C ALA A 68 -23.22 18.75 -37.38
N THR A 69 -22.47 17.86 -38.02
CA THR A 69 -21.69 16.80 -37.37
C THR A 69 -20.61 17.38 -36.47
N LYS A 70 -19.82 18.34 -36.97
CA LYS A 70 -18.81 19.04 -36.14
C LYS A 70 -19.46 19.68 -34.92
N LYS A 71 -20.59 20.37 -35.11
CA LYS A 71 -21.31 21.04 -34.02
C LYS A 71 -21.81 20.02 -32.99
N LYS A 72 -22.35 18.89 -33.44
CA LYS A 72 -22.85 17.82 -32.56
C LYS A 72 -21.72 17.23 -31.70
N GLN A 73 -20.60 16.84 -32.30
CA GLN A 73 -19.45 16.26 -31.58
C GLN A 73 -18.85 17.26 -30.57
N ASN A 74 -18.71 18.53 -30.97
CA ASN A 74 -18.26 19.58 -30.06
C ASN A 74 -19.22 19.79 -28.88
N GLN A 75 -20.54 19.75 -29.12
CA GLN A 75 -21.53 19.85 -28.05
C GLN A 75 -21.48 18.65 -27.10
N GLU A 76 -21.24 17.45 -27.60
CA GLU A 76 -21.06 16.25 -26.77
C GLU A 76 -19.81 16.37 -25.89
N LEU A 77 -18.68 16.79 -26.44
CA LEU A 77 -17.46 17.04 -25.65
C LEU A 77 -17.68 18.12 -24.59
N LEU A 78 -18.32 19.24 -24.93
CA LEU A 78 -18.60 20.31 -23.97
C LEU A 78 -19.52 19.87 -22.83
N LYS A 79 -20.47 18.95 -23.08
CA LYS A 79 -21.28 18.33 -22.01
C LYS A 79 -20.41 17.54 -21.04
N LEU A 80 -19.44 16.78 -21.53
CA LEU A 80 -18.49 16.04 -20.69
C LEU A 80 -17.59 16.97 -19.89
N VAL A 81 -17.12 18.07 -20.50
CA VAL A 81 -16.35 19.11 -19.80
C VAL A 81 -17.19 19.73 -18.66
N GLU A 82 -18.46 20.02 -18.90
CA GLU A 82 -19.36 20.53 -17.86
C GLU A 82 -19.61 19.51 -16.75
N MET A 83 -19.69 18.22 -17.08
CA MET A 83 -19.77 17.15 -16.09
C MET A 83 -18.52 17.11 -15.21
N VAL A 84 -17.32 17.15 -15.80
CA VAL A 84 -16.05 17.22 -15.06
C VAL A 84 -16.05 18.46 -14.16
N ARG A 85 -16.41 19.63 -14.70
CA ARG A 85 -16.47 20.89 -13.95
C ARG A 85 -17.38 20.79 -12.73
N LYS A 86 -18.55 20.16 -12.85
CA LYS A 86 -19.48 19.95 -11.73
C LYS A 86 -18.90 18.96 -10.71
N HIS A 87 -18.36 17.84 -11.18
CA HIS A 87 -17.79 16.80 -10.32
C HIS A 87 -16.60 17.31 -9.49
N THR A 88 -15.78 18.18 -10.08
CA THR A 88 -14.59 18.75 -9.44
C THR A 88 -14.88 20.05 -8.69
N ASN A 89 -16.15 20.41 -8.48
CA ASN A 89 -16.58 21.66 -7.85
C ASN A 89 -15.93 22.91 -8.48
N ASN A 90 -15.75 22.87 -9.81
CA ASN A 90 -15.12 23.92 -10.60
C ASN A 90 -13.64 24.20 -10.21
N ILE A 91 -13.00 23.26 -9.51
CA ILE A 91 -11.58 23.35 -9.13
C ILE A 91 -10.76 22.72 -10.25
N PRO A 92 -9.96 23.51 -11.00
CA PRO A 92 -9.09 22.95 -12.03
C PRO A 92 -8.02 22.07 -11.40
N TYR A 93 -7.57 21.07 -12.15
CA TYR A 93 -6.41 20.29 -11.76
C TYR A 93 -5.17 21.21 -11.70
N THR A 94 -4.35 21.08 -10.65
CA THR A 94 -3.14 21.89 -10.45
C THR A 94 -1.95 21.05 -9.99
N GLU A 95 -0.74 21.55 -10.25
CA GLU A 95 0.49 20.92 -9.75
C GLU A 95 0.50 20.77 -8.21
N ALA A 96 -0.08 21.75 -7.50
CA ALA A 96 -0.22 21.70 -6.05
C ALA A 96 -1.00 20.45 -5.58
N MET A 97 -2.00 20.00 -6.34
CA MET A 97 -2.74 18.77 -6.03
C MET A 97 -1.83 17.54 -6.15
N TYR A 98 -1.02 17.45 -7.22
CA TYR A 98 -0.04 16.38 -7.37
C TYR A 98 0.99 16.37 -6.24
N LEU A 99 1.58 17.54 -5.92
CA LEU A 99 2.55 17.67 -4.84
C LEU A 99 1.96 17.26 -3.49
N LYS A 100 0.72 17.66 -3.22
CA LYS A 100 -0.01 17.27 -2.01
C LYS A 100 -0.18 15.75 -1.94
N ILE A 101 -0.68 15.11 -3.00
CA ILE A 101 -0.86 13.65 -3.05
C ILE A 101 0.47 12.92 -2.86
N LYS A 102 1.55 13.43 -3.45
CA LYS A 102 2.90 12.87 -3.31
C LYS A 102 3.42 13.02 -1.89
N MET A 103 3.23 14.19 -1.26
CA MET A 103 3.61 14.44 0.13
C MET A 103 2.84 13.53 1.08
N GLU A 104 1.52 13.40 0.92
CA GLU A 104 0.68 12.52 1.75
C GLU A 104 1.12 11.05 1.66
N LYS A 105 1.44 10.56 0.45
CA LYS A 105 2.01 9.21 0.28
C LYS A 105 3.35 9.06 1.01
N ASN A 106 4.25 10.03 0.88
CA ASN A 106 5.56 9.98 1.52
C ASN A 106 5.46 10.03 3.05
N ILE A 107 4.57 10.88 3.58
CA ILE A 107 4.30 10.96 5.03
C ILE A 107 3.80 9.62 5.52
N ARG A 108 2.83 9.00 4.85
CA ARG A 108 2.30 7.70 5.23
C ARG A 108 3.38 6.60 5.23
N ILE A 109 4.22 6.56 4.21
CA ILE A 109 5.34 5.59 4.14
C ILE A 109 6.29 5.80 5.32
N PHE A 110 6.59 7.06 5.65
CA PHE A 110 7.48 7.40 6.75
C PHE A 110 6.86 7.03 8.12
N THR A 111 5.59 7.34 8.35
CA THR A 111 4.89 6.99 9.60
C THR A 111 4.80 5.47 9.78
N ASP A 112 4.42 4.73 8.73
CA ASP A 112 4.33 3.26 8.77
C ASP A 112 5.71 2.63 9.06
N ALA A 113 6.78 3.22 8.54
CA ALA A 113 8.15 2.77 8.82
C ALA A 113 8.57 3.08 10.27
N GLN A 114 8.24 4.26 10.79
CA GLN A 114 8.53 4.63 12.18
C GLN A 114 7.80 3.73 13.19
N GLU A 115 6.51 3.45 12.96
CA GLU A 115 5.73 2.54 13.81
C GLU A 115 6.34 1.14 13.88
N LYS A 116 6.80 0.62 12.72
CA LYS A 116 7.49 -0.68 12.66
C LYS A 116 8.81 -0.67 13.42
N ILE A 117 9.60 0.40 13.31
CA ILE A 117 10.87 0.53 14.05
C ILE A 117 10.60 0.58 15.55
N PHE A 118 9.60 1.35 15.98
CA PHE A 118 9.22 1.47 17.38
C PHE A 118 8.78 0.11 17.95
N ALA A 119 7.86 -0.58 17.27
CA ALA A 119 7.40 -1.90 17.69
C ALA A 119 8.52 -2.94 17.75
N GLN A 120 9.49 -2.89 16.81
CA GLN A 120 10.67 -3.77 16.86
C GLN A 120 11.58 -3.46 18.03
N ARG A 121 11.75 -2.17 18.38
CA ARG A 121 12.56 -1.76 19.52
C ARG A 121 11.93 -2.24 20.83
N ASP A 122 10.64 -2.01 21.02
CA ASP A 122 9.93 -2.42 22.24
C ASP A 122 10.01 -3.95 22.42
N LEU A 123 9.82 -4.72 21.33
CA LEU A 123 9.98 -6.18 21.36
C LEU A 123 11.42 -6.61 21.65
N ALA A 124 12.42 -5.87 21.18
CA ALA A 124 13.83 -6.17 21.46
C ALA A 124 14.19 -5.88 22.93
N GLU A 125 13.66 -4.79 23.50
CA GLU A 125 13.83 -4.44 24.91
C GLU A 125 13.17 -5.47 25.83
N GLU A 126 11.94 -5.91 25.52
CA GLU A 126 11.25 -6.97 26.26
C GLU A 126 12.04 -8.29 26.23
N LYS A 127 12.48 -8.72 25.04
CA LYS A 127 13.29 -9.94 24.90
C LYS A 127 14.63 -9.87 25.64
N LEU A 128 15.26 -8.69 25.66
CA LEU A 128 16.49 -8.48 26.40
C LEU A 128 16.24 -8.61 27.91
N HIS A 129 15.17 -7.98 28.41
CA HIS A 129 14.79 -8.06 29.82
C HIS A 129 14.49 -9.51 30.24
N GLU A 130 13.71 -10.25 29.45
CA GLU A 130 13.42 -11.67 29.69
C GLU A 130 14.68 -12.55 29.62
N ALA A 131 15.63 -12.23 28.75
CA ALA A 131 16.89 -12.96 28.65
C ALA A 131 17.77 -12.73 29.89
N ASP A 132 17.85 -11.49 30.38
CA ASP A 132 18.58 -11.16 31.60
C ASP A 132 17.95 -11.81 32.84
N GLU A 133 16.62 -11.80 32.97
CA GLU A 133 15.93 -12.50 34.06
C GLU A 133 16.14 -14.02 34.03
N ARG A 134 16.07 -14.62 32.83
CA ARG A 134 16.37 -16.05 32.66
C ARG A 134 17.81 -16.38 33.03
N ARG A 135 18.77 -15.51 32.67
CA ARG A 135 20.17 -15.68 33.04
C ARG A 135 20.36 -15.63 34.55
N HIS A 136 19.83 -14.60 35.23
CA HIS A 136 19.91 -14.48 36.69
C HIS A 136 19.26 -15.67 37.41
N ARG A 137 18.12 -16.16 36.91
CA ARG A 137 17.45 -17.34 37.47
C ARG A 137 18.27 -18.61 37.29
N ALA A 138 18.90 -18.80 36.13
CA ALA A 138 19.77 -19.94 35.88
C ALA A 138 21.02 -19.91 36.76
N GLU A 139 21.64 -18.74 36.93
CA GLU A 139 22.78 -18.53 37.83
C GLU A 139 22.41 -18.86 39.29
N MET A 140 21.26 -18.38 39.78
CA MET A 140 20.78 -18.70 41.15
C MET A 140 20.53 -20.19 41.34
N ASN A 141 19.91 -20.85 40.36
CA ASN A 141 19.64 -22.28 40.43
C ASN A 141 20.94 -23.11 40.44
N ASP A 142 21.97 -22.69 39.69
CA ASP A 142 23.28 -23.35 39.70
C ASP A 142 23.97 -23.19 41.06
N VAL A 143 23.94 -21.99 41.65
CA VAL A 143 24.46 -21.74 43.00
C VAL A 143 23.73 -22.59 44.06
N LEU A 144 22.40 -22.70 43.99
CA LEU A 144 21.62 -23.57 44.89
C LEU A 144 22.03 -25.03 44.76
N ALA A 145 22.18 -25.54 43.54
CA ALA A 145 22.62 -26.91 43.30
C ALA A 145 24.03 -27.18 43.83
N GLN A 146 24.94 -26.20 43.71
CA GLN A 146 26.29 -26.30 44.28
C GLN A 146 26.27 -26.33 45.81
N LEU A 147 25.46 -25.49 46.46
CA LEU A 147 25.28 -25.48 47.92
C LEU A 147 24.70 -26.79 48.45
N ASP A 148 23.66 -27.32 47.79
CA ASP A 148 23.06 -28.61 48.17
C ASP A 148 24.08 -29.76 48.07
N ASN A 149 24.86 -29.78 46.99
CA ASN A 149 25.93 -30.76 46.81
C ASN A 149 27.04 -30.62 47.87
N GLN A 150 27.43 -29.39 48.22
CA GLN A 150 28.40 -29.12 49.28
C GLN A 150 27.90 -29.58 50.65
N HIS A 151 26.68 -29.18 51.04
CA HIS A 151 26.08 -29.61 52.30
C HIS A 151 25.98 -31.13 52.40
N ARG A 152 25.62 -31.82 51.30
CA ARG A 152 25.56 -33.27 51.26
C ARG A 152 26.94 -33.91 51.45
N ALA A 153 27.96 -33.40 50.76
CA ALA A 153 29.34 -33.88 50.89
C ALA A 153 29.92 -33.64 52.30
N GLU A 154 29.62 -32.50 52.92
CA GLU A 154 30.03 -32.19 54.30
C GLU A 154 29.38 -33.11 55.32
N MET A 155 28.08 -33.40 55.15
CA MET A 155 27.34 -34.32 56.02
C MET A 155 27.90 -35.73 55.93
N GLU A 156 28.23 -36.21 54.72
CA GLU A 156 28.90 -37.48 54.49
C GLU A 156 30.29 -37.52 55.15
N ALA A 157 31.08 -36.44 55.04
CA ALA A 157 32.40 -36.34 55.66
C ALA A 157 32.35 -36.30 57.20
N GLN A 158 31.35 -35.65 57.80
CA GLN A 158 31.14 -35.67 59.26
C GLN A 158 30.74 -37.06 59.76
N MET A 159 29.86 -37.76 59.05
CA MET A 159 29.49 -39.13 59.37
C MET A 159 30.69 -40.08 59.31
N ALA A 160 31.59 -39.91 58.35
CA ALA A 160 32.82 -40.70 58.25
C ALA A 160 33.81 -40.43 59.41
N LYS A 161 33.90 -39.19 59.90
CA LYS A 161 34.78 -38.82 61.05
C LYS A 161 34.23 -39.29 62.40
N GLY A 162 32.92 -39.34 62.59
CA GLY A 162 32.27 -39.79 63.83
C GLY A 162 32.51 -41.26 64.17
N HIS A 163 32.83 -42.10 63.17
CA HIS A 163 33.16 -43.51 63.36
C HIS A 163 34.62 -43.78 63.77
N GLY A 164 35.43 -42.73 63.97
CA GLY A 164 36.83 -42.81 64.39
C GLY A 164 37.07 -42.64 65.90
N CYS A 165 36.04 -42.61 66.74
CA CYS A 165 36.20 -42.65 68.20
C CYS A 165 36.25 -44.11 68.67
N ASN A 166 37.44 -44.70 68.58
CA ASN A 166 37.77 -45.96 69.26
C ASN A 166 37.72 -45.72 70.78
N ILE A 167 36.73 -46.29 71.46
CA ILE A 167 36.79 -46.55 72.89
C ILE A 167 37.65 -47.81 73.06
N LEU A 168 38.79 -47.66 73.74
CA LEU A 168 39.53 -48.76 74.38
C LEU A 168 38.68 -49.42 75.46
#